data_AF-A0A0L6W7F4-F1
#
_entry.id   AF-A0A0L6W7F4-F1
#
_cell.length_a   1.000
_cell.length_b   1.000
_cell.length_c   1.000
_cell.angle_alpha   90.00
_cell.angle_beta   90.00
_cell.angle_gamma   90.00
#
_symmetry.space_group_name_H-M   'P 1'
#
loop_
_entity.id
_entity.type
_entity.pdbx_description
1 polymer ?
#
loop_
_entity_poly.entity_id
_entity_poly.type
_entity_poly.pdbx_seq_one_letter_code
_entity_poly.pdbx_strand_id
1 'polypeptide(L)'
;MLWDLGSTTMGIMPQFAHVNAIRVHELTEPLMLQLGTVGSCAIVQFGAEVRVKTLGQPTKEYVDIANFDCYDMIIGTPFMRKNKVSLDFVNNKVIVNGTPLRAERVVLADTDGRLRWY
;
A
#
# COMPACT_ATOMS: atom_id res chain seq x y z
N MET A 1 0.21 -4.14 5.25
CA MET A 1 0.75 -3.19 4.24
C MET A 1 1.92 -3.84 3.52
N LEU A 2 1.92 -3.82 2.19
CA LEU A 2 3.01 -4.32 1.34
C LEU A 2 3.83 -3.16 0.79
N TRP A 3 5.16 -3.29 0.80
CA TRP A 3 6.07 -2.39 0.09
C TRP A 3 6.34 -2.98 -1.30
N ASP A 4 5.76 -2.38 -2.34
CA ASP A 4 5.83 -2.89 -3.70
C ASP A 4 6.64 -1.94 -4.61
N LEU A 5 7.85 -2.37 -4.96
CA LEU A 5 8.73 -1.65 -5.89
C LEU A 5 8.26 -1.76 -7.36
N GLY A 6 7.38 -2.71 -7.68
CA GLY A 6 6.81 -2.88 -9.02
C GLY A 6 5.58 -1.99 -9.27
N SER A 7 4.94 -1.50 -8.20
CA SER A 7 3.75 -0.67 -8.34
C SER A 7 4.08 0.82 -8.57
N THR A 8 3.37 1.41 -9.52
CA THR A 8 3.37 2.86 -9.79
C THR A 8 2.26 3.60 -9.04
N THR A 9 1.43 2.90 -8.25
CA THR A 9 0.36 3.50 -7.46
C THR A 9 0.38 3.04 -6.01
N MET A 10 -0.31 3.80 -5.15
CA MET A 10 -0.69 3.37 -3.82
C MET A 10 -2.16 3.00 -3.81
N GLY A 11 -2.53 2.03 -3.00
CA GLY A 11 -3.95 1.75 -2.81
C GLY A 11 -4.26 1.10 -1.48
N ILE A 12 -5.52 1.18 -1.10
CA ILE A 12 -6.08 0.52 0.09
C ILE A 12 -7.33 -0.29 -0.26
N MET A 13 -7.59 -1.35 0.52
CA MET A 13 -8.83 -2.10 0.41
C MET A 13 -10.04 -1.25 0.81
N PRO A 14 -11.22 -1.41 0.18
CA PRO A 14 -12.45 -0.72 0.58
C PRO A 14 -12.80 -0.96 2.06
N GLN A 15 -12.59 -2.18 2.55
CA GLN A 15 -12.86 -2.52 3.96
C GLN A 15 -11.94 -1.74 4.91
N PHE A 16 -10.67 -1.56 4.54
CA PHE A 16 -9.73 -0.76 5.32
C PHE A 16 -10.15 0.71 5.35
N ALA A 17 -10.60 1.26 4.20
CA ALA A 17 -11.14 2.60 4.13
C ALA A 17 -12.38 2.79 5.03
N HIS A 18 -13.29 1.81 5.01
CA HIS A 18 -14.51 1.83 5.82
C HIS A 18 -14.21 1.83 7.32
N VAL A 19 -13.39 0.89 7.81
CA VAL A 19 -13.05 0.77 9.24
C VAL A 19 -12.36 2.01 9.78
N ASN A 20 -11.55 2.67 8.95
CA ASN A 20 -10.83 3.90 9.32
C ASN A 20 -11.64 5.18 9.04
N ALA A 21 -12.91 5.08 8.64
CA ALA A 21 -13.75 6.21 8.26
C ALA A 21 -13.08 7.17 7.25
N ILE A 22 -12.31 6.61 6.32
CA ILE A 22 -11.62 7.36 5.26
C ILE A 22 -12.68 7.85 4.27
N ARG A 23 -12.63 9.14 3.94
CA ARG A 23 -13.52 9.74 2.94
C ARG A 23 -13.10 9.30 1.53
N VAL A 24 -13.85 8.36 0.98
CA VAL A 24 -13.73 7.90 -0.40
C VAL A 24 -14.54 8.80 -1.32
N HIS A 25 -14.04 9.03 -2.53
CA HIS A 25 -14.74 9.74 -3.59
C HIS A 25 -14.67 8.96 -4.91
N GLU A 26 -15.70 9.11 -5.73
CA GLU A 26 -15.72 8.57 -7.09
C GLU A 26 -14.80 9.40 -7.97
N LEU A 27 -14.05 8.72 -8.84
CA LEU A 27 -13.18 9.36 -9.82
C LEU A 27 -14.01 9.82 -11.01
N THR A 28 -13.78 11.05 -11.49
CA THR A 28 -14.42 11.56 -12.71
C THR A 28 -14.14 10.66 -13.92
N GLU A 29 -12.93 10.11 -13.98
CA GLU A 29 -12.50 9.17 -15.01
C GLU A 29 -11.96 7.92 -14.33
N PRO A 30 -12.53 6.72 -14.59
CA PRO A 30 -12.00 5.48 -14.06
C PRO A 30 -10.55 5.24 -14.53
N LEU A 31 -9.70 4.81 -13.61
CA LEU A 31 -8.31 4.50 -13.89
C LEU A 31 -8.17 3.01 -14.21
N MET A 32 -7.56 2.68 -15.36
CA MET A 32 -7.12 1.31 -15.63
C MET A 32 -5.82 1.03 -14.88
N LEU A 33 -5.88 0.10 -13.93
CA LEU A 33 -4.73 -0.42 -13.20
C LEU A 33 -4.20 -1.66 -13.92
N GLN A 34 -3.04 -1.54 -14.55
CA GLN A 34 -2.33 -2.69 -15.12
C GLN A 34 -1.77 -3.55 -13.99
N LEU A 35 -2.05 -4.85 -14.01
CA LEU A 35 -1.52 -5.82 -13.06
C LEU A 35 -0.23 -6.46 -13.60
N GLY A 36 0.46 -7.23 -12.76
CA GLY A 36 1.80 -7.78 -13.04
C GLY A 36 1.91 -8.74 -14.24
N THR A 37 0.81 -9.05 -14.91
CA THR A 37 0.75 -9.91 -16.10
C THR A 37 0.09 -9.17 -17.27
N VAL A 38 0.64 -9.36 -18.47
CA VAL A 38 0.10 -8.76 -19.70
C VAL A 38 -1.35 -9.22 -19.89
N GLY A 39 -2.23 -8.26 -20.16
CA GLY A 39 -3.67 -8.50 -20.33
C GLY A 39 -4.47 -8.58 -19.03
N SER A 40 -3.82 -8.60 -17.87
CA SER A 40 -4.50 -8.51 -16.58
C SER A 40 -4.63 -7.05 -16.16
N CYS A 41 -5.87 -6.55 -16.12
CA CYS A 41 -6.17 -5.19 -15.71
C CYS A 41 -7.32 -5.19 -14.71
N ALA A 42 -7.28 -4.24 -13.78
CA ALA A 42 -8.41 -3.87 -12.95
C ALA A 42 -8.84 -2.43 -13.28
N ILE A 43 -10.07 -2.08 -12.94
CA ILE A 43 -10.57 -0.70 -13.06
C ILE A 43 -10.77 -0.15 -11.66
N VAL A 44 -10.11 0.97 -11.37
CA VAL A 44 -10.28 1.75 -10.16
C VAL A 44 -11.27 2.86 -10.45
N GLN A 45 -12.37 2.90 -9.71
CA GLN A 45 -13.43 3.91 -9.85
C GLN A 45 -13.43 4.91 -8.69
N PHE A 46 -12.63 4.65 -7.66
CA PHE A 46 -12.67 5.37 -6.39
C PHE A 46 -11.27 5.69 -5.91
N GLY A 47 -11.12 6.88 -5.32
CA GLY A 47 -9.89 7.35 -4.71
C GLY A 47 -10.13 7.92 -3.32
N ALA A 48 -9.05 8.16 -2.59
CA ALA A 48 -9.08 8.87 -1.32
C ALA A 48 -7.79 9.67 -1.09
N GLU A 49 -7.93 10.78 -0.36
CA GLU A 49 -6.79 11.52 0.18
C GLU A 49 -6.59 11.10 1.63
N VAL A 50 -5.45 10.48 1.93
CA VAL A 50 -5.14 9.94 3.25
C VAL A 50 -3.91 10.59 3.84
N ARG A 51 -3.84 10.65 5.17
CA ARG A 51 -2.62 11.01 5.89
C ARG A 51 -1.89 9.72 6.26
N VAL A 52 -0.82 9.41 5.53
CA VAL A 52 0.02 8.26 5.83
C VAL A 52 0.97 8.65 6.93
N LYS A 53 0.83 8.01 8.09
CA LYS A 53 1.73 8.18 9.23
C LYS A 53 2.71 7.00 9.27
N THR A 54 3.87 7.17 8.67
CA THR A 54 5.05 6.31 8.87
C THR A 54 5.95 6.89 9.97
N LEU A 55 7.08 6.24 10.29
CA LEU A 55 8.12 6.79 11.16
C LEU A 55 8.72 8.05 10.51
N GLY A 56 8.13 9.20 10.81
CA GLY A 56 8.45 10.49 10.19
C GLY A 56 7.29 11.48 10.30
N GLN A 57 7.35 12.53 9.49
CA GLN A 57 6.25 13.49 9.38
C GLN A 57 5.10 12.86 8.60
N PRO A 58 3.83 12.98 9.05
CA PRO A 58 2.69 12.52 8.28
C PRO A 58 2.65 13.18 6.91
N THR A 59 2.53 12.39 5.85
CA THR A 59 2.36 12.92 4.50
C THR A 59 0.94 12.73 4.02
N LYS A 60 0.42 13.73 3.30
CA LYS A 60 -0.82 13.60 2.55
C LYS A 60 -0.51 12.89 1.24
N GLU A 61 -1.24 11.82 0.97
CA GLU A 61 -1.08 10.98 -0.21
C GLU A 61 -2.45 10.62 -0.77
N TYR A 62 -2.52 10.61 -2.10
CA TYR A 62 -3.62 10.00 -2.83
C TYR A 62 -3.45 8.48 -2.82
N VAL A 63 -4.55 7.75 -2.64
CA VAL A 63 -4.62 6.30 -2.73
C VAL A 63 -5.80 5.86 -3.58
N ASP A 64 -5.58 4.85 -4.41
CA ASP A 64 -6.62 4.15 -5.14
C ASP A 64 -7.38 3.21 -4.20
N ILE A 65 -8.70 3.14 -4.37
CA ILE A 65 -9.53 2.16 -3.65
C ILE A 65 -9.73 0.95 -4.57
N ALA A 66 -9.08 -0.15 -4.22
CA ALA A 66 -9.13 -1.38 -5.01
C ALA A 66 -9.08 -2.63 -4.12
N ASN A 67 -9.66 -3.73 -4.64
CA ASN A 67 -9.64 -5.02 -3.97
C ASN A 67 -8.30 -5.71 -4.21
N PHE A 68 -7.30 -5.42 -3.37
CA PHE A 68 -6.04 -6.15 -3.37
C PHE A 68 -6.21 -7.54 -2.77
N ASP A 69 -5.39 -8.48 -3.20
CA ASP A 69 -5.29 -9.78 -2.52
C ASP A 69 -4.29 -9.68 -1.38
N CYS A 70 -4.55 -10.37 -0.27
CA CYS A 70 -3.65 -10.56 0.88
C CYS A 70 -3.18 -9.31 1.66
N TYR A 71 -3.43 -8.08 1.20
CA TYR A 71 -2.91 -6.86 1.84
C TYR A 71 -3.94 -5.74 1.93
N ASP A 72 -4.08 -5.14 3.11
CA ASP A 72 -4.98 -3.98 3.29
C ASP A 72 -4.52 -2.72 2.54
N MET A 73 -3.21 -2.63 2.24
CA MET A 73 -2.59 -1.46 1.62
C MET A 73 -1.34 -1.84 0.82
N ILE A 74 -1.19 -1.24 -0.36
CA ILE A 74 0.01 -1.28 -1.21
C ILE A 74 0.70 0.08 -1.16
N ILE A 75 1.99 0.09 -0.86
CA ILE A 75 2.86 1.27 -0.98
C ILE A 75 3.66 1.12 -2.28
N GLY A 76 3.35 1.95 -3.26
CA GLY A 76 4.08 1.99 -4.52
C GLY A 76 5.29 2.91 -4.51
N THR A 77 6.03 2.86 -5.62
CA THR A 77 7.26 3.64 -5.83
C THR A 77 7.12 5.17 -5.75
N PRO A 78 5.98 5.83 -6.10
CA PRO A 78 5.89 7.28 -5.96
C PRO A 78 6.04 7.75 -4.51
N PHE A 79 5.38 7.07 -3.57
CA PHE A 79 5.53 7.32 -2.15
C PHE A 79 6.96 7.10 -1.67
N MET A 80 7.55 5.98 -2.11
CA MET A 80 8.91 5.62 -1.72
C MET A 80 9.93 6.66 -2.18
N ARG A 81 9.82 7.14 -3.42
CA ARG A 81 10.69 8.21 -3.96
C ARG A 81 10.49 9.52 -3.20
N LYS A 82 9.24 9.94 -2.99
CA LYS A 82 8.90 11.18 -2.27
C LYS A 82 9.43 11.18 -0.83
N ASN A 83 9.36 10.04 -0.15
CA ASN A 83 9.73 9.89 1.26
C ASN A 83 11.15 9.31 1.47
N LYS A 84 11.97 9.23 0.42
CA LYS A 84 13.36 8.71 0.47
C LYS A 84 13.42 7.33 1.16
N VAL A 85 12.52 6.45 0.76
CA VAL A 85 12.42 5.11 1.34
C VAL A 85 13.55 4.24 0.81
N SER A 86 14.19 3.49 1.70
CA SER A 86 15.16 2.45 1.38
C SER A 86 14.73 1.13 2.02
N LEU A 87 14.66 0.07 1.22
CA LEU A 87 14.40 -1.29 1.69
C LEU A 87 15.75 -1.97 1.93
N ASP A 88 16.10 -2.15 3.21
CA ASP A 88 17.34 -2.78 3.65
C ASP A 88 17.07 -4.24 4.02
N PHE A 89 17.24 -5.12 3.03
CA PHE A 89 17.04 -6.56 3.20
C PHE A 89 18.14 -7.21 4.06
N VAL A 90 19.36 -6.65 4.07
CA VAL A 90 20.47 -7.20 4.85
C VAL A 90 20.18 -7.09 6.34
N ASN A 91 19.65 -5.93 6.76
CA ASN A 91 19.32 -5.67 8.17
C ASN A 91 17.85 -5.92 8.52
N ASN A 92 17.03 -6.34 7.56
CA ASN A 92 15.58 -6.49 7.69
C ASN A 92 14.90 -5.20 8.22
N LYS A 93 15.10 -4.08 7.53
CA LYS A 93 14.53 -2.78 7.91
C LYS A 93 14.00 -2.03 6.69
N VAL A 94 13.03 -1.17 6.95
CA VAL A 94 12.61 -0.12 6.02
C VAL A 94 13.05 1.21 6.57
N ILE A 95 13.85 1.97 5.84
CA ILE A 95 14.30 3.30 6.24
C ILE A 95 13.43 4.32 5.53
N VAL A 96 12.72 5.17 6.27
CA VAL A 96 11.89 6.25 5.72
C VAL A 96 12.50 7.58 6.12
N ASN A 97 12.94 8.37 5.15
CA ASN A 97 13.59 9.67 5.38
C ASN A 97 14.69 9.63 6.47
N GLY A 98 15.53 8.60 6.43
CA GLY A 98 16.62 8.39 7.40
C GLY A 98 16.21 7.73 8.73
N THR A 99 14.91 7.52 8.97
CA THR A 99 14.41 6.87 10.19
C THR A 99 14.17 5.37 9.95
N PRO A 100 14.84 4.46 10.68
CA PRO A 100 14.68 3.02 10.47
C PRO A 100 13.43 2.47 11.16
N LEU A 101 12.63 1.71 10.41
CA LEU A 101 11.57 0.81 10.87
C LEU A 101 12.11 -0.62 10.83
N ARG A 102 12.24 -1.28 11.99
CA ARG A 102 12.66 -2.67 12.04
C ARG A 102 11.52 -3.56 11.56
N ALA A 103 11.81 -4.52 10.68
CA ALA A 103 10.84 -5.56 10.37
C ALA A 103 10.70 -6.47 11.59
N GLU A 104 9.46 -6.66 12.05
CA GLU A 104 9.13 -7.68 13.03
C GLU A 104 8.53 -8.86 12.28
N ARG A 105 9.06 -10.05 12.58
CA ARG A 105 8.44 -11.28 12.08
C ARG A 105 7.16 -11.48 12.88
N VAL A 106 6.04 -11.17 12.25
CA VAL A 106 4.75 -11.57 12.80
C VAL A 106 4.69 -13.09 12.73
N VAL A 107 4.68 -13.75 13.89
CA VAL A 107 4.26 -15.15 13.98
C VAL A 107 2.78 -15.12 13.70
N LEU A 108 2.41 -15.36 12.44
CA LEU A 108 1.03 -15.50 12.02
C LEU A 108 0.48 -16.72 12.78
N ALA A 109 -0.11 -16.49 13.94
CA ALA A 109 -1.03 -17.45 14.52
C ALA A 109 -2.05 -17.76 13.42
N ASP A 110 -2.36 -19.04 13.27
CA ASP A 110 -3.16 -19.80 12.30
C ASP A 110 -4.50 -19.17 11.82
N THR A 111 -4.60 -17.85 11.64
CA THR A 111 -5.84 -17.06 11.60
C THR A 111 -5.94 -16.09 10.42
N ASP A 112 -4.83 -15.69 9.78
CA ASP A 112 -4.93 -15.01 8.48
C ASP A 112 -4.70 -16.01 7.34
N GLY A 113 -5.81 -16.58 6.87
CA GLY A 113 -5.83 -17.54 5.76
C GLY A 113 -5.31 -17.01 4.43
N ARG A 114 -5.19 -15.68 4.27
CA ARG A 114 -4.73 -15.05 3.04
C ARG A 114 -3.24 -15.28 2.80
N LEU A 115 -2.44 -15.30 3.87
CA LEU A 115 -0.99 -15.42 3.78
C LEU A 115 -0.50 -16.89 3.73
N ARG A 116 -1.39 -17.88 3.71
CA ARG A 116 -1.05 -19.32 3.80
C ARG A 116 -0.29 -19.89 2.58
N TRP A 117 -0.08 -19.10 1.53
CA TRP A 117 0.52 -19.56 0.26
C TRP A 117 1.88 -18.94 -0.07
N TYR A 118 2.51 -18.22 0.86
CA TYR A 118 3.84 -17.61 0.68
C TYR A 118 4.80 -17.91 1.84
#